data_AF-A0A6V8EM96-F1
#
_entry.id   AF-A0A6V8EM96-F1
#
_cell.length_a   1.000
_cell.length_b   1.000
_cell.length_c   1.000
_cell.angle_alpha   90.00
_cell.angle_beta   90.00
_cell.angle_gamma   90.00
#
_symmetry.space_group_name_H-M   'P 1'
#
loop_
_entity.id
_entity.type
_entity.pdbx_description
1 polymer ?
#
loop_
_entity_poly.entity_id
_entity_poly.type
_entity_poly.pdbx_seq_one_letter_code
_entity_poly.pdbx_strand_id
1 'polypeptide(L)'
;MHIATKITLGIGSLVTIVSIFGLVIGGSMLDSMDPNDESWAGELMMKDQASLDYEDNFEWTSIYNVFVEEGYEVDVEVLNGGDNAYFESCDIWGDCDYYDNEGYQEGFQYIGEIIVDQSGTYEINFIVNGDGEEPTVMIREESITGVFGILGGFFGCCLGIIILSIGLIFALVLKDKKTLPPNKVMIVGREESITPLIDIQKDDNNDIPQEIEDDSNPDWWK
;
A
#
# COMPACT_ATOMS: atom_id res chain seq x y z
N MET A 1 -26.93 3.07 19.41
CA MET A 1 -26.24 2.53 18.22
C MET A 1 -25.65 1.17 18.58
N HIS A 2 -25.93 0.16 17.78
CA HIS A 2 -25.36 -1.18 17.96
C HIS A 2 -23.84 -1.13 17.78
N ILE A 3 -23.11 -2.00 18.48
CA ILE A 3 -21.63 -2.05 18.42
C ILE A 3 -21.17 -2.24 16.97
N ALA A 4 -21.85 -3.13 16.24
CA ALA A 4 -21.59 -3.37 14.82
C ALA A 4 -21.70 -2.10 13.95
N THR A 5 -22.72 -1.26 14.18
CA THR A 5 -22.89 0.00 13.44
C THR A 5 -21.73 0.95 13.63
N LYS A 6 -21.19 1.05 14.85
CA LYS A 6 -20.04 1.92 15.14
C LYS A 6 -18.78 1.43 14.45
N ILE A 7 -18.56 0.12 14.44
CA ILE A 7 -17.40 -0.51 13.79
C ILE A 7 -17.47 -0.33 12.28
N THR A 8 -18.60 -0.65 11.64
CA THR A 8 -18.77 -0.50 10.18
C THR A 8 -18.60 0.96 9.73
N LEU A 9 -19.16 1.92 10.47
CA LEU A 9 -19.03 3.33 10.14
C LEU A 9 -17.60 3.84 10.34
N GLY A 10 -16.91 3.37 11.39
CA GLY A 10 -15.51 3.68 11.63
C GLY A 10 -14.58 3.16 10.53
N ILE A 11 -14.73 1.89 10.16
CA ILE A 11 -13.93 1.26 9.08
C ILE A 11 -14.23 1.94 7.75
N GLY A 12 -15.51 2.13 7.40
CA GLY A 12 -15.89 2.82 6.17
C GLY A 12 -15.32 4.23 6.09
N SER A 13 -15.35 4.99 7.19
CA SER A 13 -14.80 6.34 7.24
C SER A 13 -13.29 6.33 7.04
N LEU A 14 -12.56 5.42 7.69
CA LEU A 14 -11.10 5.31 7.57
C LEU A 14 -10.70 4.96 6.13
N VAL A 15 -11.33 3.94 5.55
CA VAL A 15 -11.07 3.52 4.16
C VAL A 15 -11.33 4.68 3.20
N THR A 16 -12.46 5.37 3.34
CA THR A 16 -12.80 6.49 2.45
C THR A 16 -11.79 7.63 2.55
N ILE A 17 -11.31 7.95 3.76
CA ILE A 17 -10.30 9.00 3.96
C ILE A 17 -8.99 8.63 3.26
N VAL A 18 -8.48 7.42 3.49
CA VAL A 18 -7.23 6.94 2.86
C VAL A 18 -7.35 6.93 1.34
N SER A 19 -8.50 6.49 0.81
CA SER A 19 -8.74 6.49 -0.64
C SER A 19 -8.83 7.89 -1.24
N ILE A 20 -9.41 8.87 -0.53
CA ILE A 20 -9.40 10.27 -0.98
C ILE A 20 -7.97 10.81 -1.05
N PHE A 21 -7.13 10.52 -0.05
CA PHE A 21 -5.71 10.91 -0.11
C PHE A 21 -5.00 10.24 -1.29
N GLY A 22 -5.24 8.95 -1.53
CA GLY A 22 -4.72 8.25 -2.72
C GLY A 22 -5.16 8.87 -4.05
N LEU A 23 -6.44 9.26 -4.16
CA LEU A 23 -6.98 9.94 -5.34
C LEU A 23 -6.42 11.36 -5.52
N VAL A 24 -6.13 12.09 -4.45
CA VAL A 24 -5.55 13.44 -4.56
C VAL A 24 -4.10 13.34 -5.05
N ILE A 25 -3.31 12.44 -4.46
CA ILE A 25 -1.91 12.21 -4.85
C ILE A 25 -1.82 11.64 -6.26
N GLY A 26 -2.61 10.61 -6.56
CA GLY A 26 -2.66 10.01 -7.90
C GLY A 26 -3.28 10.94 -8.95
N GLY A 27 -4.29 11.72 -8.56
CA GLY A 27 -4.97 12.66 -9.45
C GLY A 27 -4.10 13.84 -9.87
N SER A 28 -3.19 14.33 -9.02
CA SER A 28 -2.21 15.36 -9.41
C SER A 28 -1.18 14.86 -10.43
N MET A 29 -0.98 13.55 -10.52
CA MET A 29 -0.09 12.93 -11.51
C MET A 29 -0.80 12.64 -12.84
N LEU A 30 -2.12 12.85 -12.94
CA LEU A 30 -2.85 12.79 -14.21
C LEU A 30 -2.60 14.04 -15.09
N ASP A 31 -2.23 15.18 -14.49
CA ASP A 31 -1.91 16.39 -15.26
C ASP A 31 -0.58 16.27 -16.03
N SER A 32 0.29 15.32 -15.63
CA SER A 32 1.52 14.94 -16.35
C SER A 32 1.31 13.78 -17.34
N MET A 33 0.05 13.40 -17.62
CA MET A 33 -0.31 12.30 -18.54
C MET A 33 -0.72 12.81 -19.94
N ASP A 34 -0.12 13.89 -20.45
CA ASP A 34 -0.21 14.15 -21.89
C ASP A 34 0.77 13.20 -22.58
N PRO A 35 0.31 12.24 -23.39
CA PRO A 35 1.20 11.31 -24.07
C PRO A 35 2.16 11.99 -25.06
N ASN A 36 1.88 13.25 -25.43
CA ASN A 36 2.78 14.02 -26.30
C ASN A 36 3.87 14.79 -25.52
N ASP A 37 3.83 14.80 -24.19
CA ASP A 37 4.85 15.44 -23.36
C ASP A 37 6.01 14.47 -23.11
N GLU A 38 7.25 14.96 -23.13
CA GLU A 38 8.44 14.15 -22.82
C GLU A 38 8.38 13.54 -21.41
N SER A 39 7.66 14.17 -20.49
CA SER A 39 7.43 13.67 -19.13
C SER A 39 6.56 12.41 -19.07
N TRP A 40 5.91 12.03 -20.17
CA TRP A 40 5.23 10.74 -20.31
C TRP A 40 6.20 9.55 -20.17
N ALA A 41 7.46 9.73 -20.59
CA ALA A 41 8.53 8.74 -20.39
C ALA A 41 9.19 8.82 -18.99
N GLY A 42 8.61 9.60 -18.08
CA GLY A 42 9.16 9.88 -16.75
C GLY A 42 9.81 11.26 -16.63
N GLU A 43 10.06 11.67 -15.38
CA GLU A 43 10.76 12.90 -15.03
C GLU A 43 12.27 12.75 -15.29
N LEU A 44 12.90 13.80 -15.82
CA LEU A 44 14.33 13.77 -16.11
C LEU A 44 15.16 13.62 -14.83
N MET A 45 15.83 12.49 -14.68
CA MET A 45 16.72 12.20 -13.56
C MET A 45 18.18 12.52 -13.92
N MET A 46 18.63 12.07 -15.09
CA MET A 46 20.00 12.19 -15.55
C MET A 46 20.06 12.41 -17.05
N LYS A 47 20.99 13.26 -17.50
CA LYS A 47 21.36 13.42 -18.91
C LYS A 47 22.82 13.84 -18.99
N ASP A 48 23.69 12.91 -19.36
CA ASP A 48 25.14 13.14 -19.45
C ASP A 48 25.79 12.21 -20.49
N GLN A 49 27.10 12.33 -20.70
CA GLN A 49 27.85 11.43 -21.57
C GLN A 49 28.02 10.03 -20.95
N ALA A 50 27.95 8.99 -21.77
CA ALA A 50 28.04 7.59 -21.36
C ALA A 50 29.41 7.17 -20.77
N SER A 51 30.42 8.03 -20.72
CA SER A 51 31.72 7.71 -20.11
C SER A 51 31.79 7.92 -18.60
N LEU A 52 30.72 8.41 -18.02
CA LEU A 52 30.62 8.70 -16.60
C LEU A 52 29.88 7.55 -15.90
N ASP A 53 30.52 7.01 -14.86
CA ASP A 53 29.82 6.22 -13.87
C ASP A 53 28.80 7.12 -13.16
N TYR A 54 27.54 6.71 -13.12
CA TYR A 54 26.46 7.49 -12.52
C TYR A 54 25.96 6.81 -11.24
N GLU A 55 26.23 7.42 -10.09
CA GLU A 55 25.77 6.95 -8.79
C GLU A 55 24.61 7.83 -8.29
N ASP A 56 23.47 7.21 -7.97
CA ASP A 56 22.34 7.90 -7.34
C ASP A 56 21.49 6.94 -6.48
N ASN A 57 20.52 7.49 -5.76
CA ASN A 57 19.56 6.74 -4.96
C ASN A 57 18.33 6.38 -5.80
N PHE A 58 18.11 5.08 -6.00
CA PHE A 58 16.96 4.55 -6.71
C PHE A 58 15.94 3.96 -5.73
N GLU A 59 14.66 4.11 -6.06
CA GLU A 59 13.52 3.72 -5.25
C GLU A 59 12.80 2.52 -5.84
N TRP A 60 12.42 1.54 -5.01
CA TRP A 60 11.68 0.35 -5.44
C TRP A 60 10.26 0.67 -5.97
N THR A 61 9.78 1.89 -5.73
CA THR A 61 8.48 2.37 -6.19
C THR A 61 8.53 3.13 -7.50
N SER A 62 9.66 3.09 -8.20
CA SER A 62 9.89 3.81 -9.45
C SER A 62 10.48 2.86 -10.50
N ILE A 63 10.20 3.16 -11.76
CA ILE A 63 10.82 2.56 -12.94
C ILE A 63 11.72 3.62 -13.55
N TYR A 64 12.89 3.22 -14.05
CA TYR A 64 13.90 4.14 -14.56
C TYR A 64 14.16 3.85 -16.03
N ASN A 65 13.47 4.59 -16.91
CA ASN A 65 13.57 4.45 -18.34
C ASN A 65 14.92 5.00 -18.84
N VAL A 66 15.65 4.20 -19.61
CA VAL A 66 16.97 4.54 -20.13
C VAL A 66 16.91 4.80 -21.63
N PHE A 67 17.48 5.92 -22.03
CA PHE A 67 17.56 6.37 -23.41
C PHE A 67 19.01 6.66 -23.80
N VAL A 68 19.35 6.43 -25.07
CA VAL A 68 20.65 6.72 -25.65
C VAL A 68 20.49 7.55 -26.93
N GLU A 69 21.46 8.38 -27.25
CA GLU A 69 21.51 9.10 -28.52
C GLU A 69 21.32 8.16 -29.72
N GLU A 70 20.46 8.56 -30.67
CA GLU A 70 20.14 7.75 -31.85
C GLU A 70 21.40 7.33 -32.63
N GLY A 71 21.44 6.06 -33.04
CA GLY A 71 22.54 5.52 -33.84
C GLY A 71 23.74 5.03 -33.05
N TYR A 72 23.68 5.06 -31.71
CA TYR A 72 24.67 4.43 -30.83
C TYR A 72 24.13 3.16 -30.18
N GLU A 73 25.04 2.27 -29.81
CA GLU A 73 24.77 1.03 -29.10
C GLU A 73 25.53 1.07 -27.76
N VAL A 74 24.78 1.03 -26.66
CA VAL A 74 25.31 1.14 -25.30
C VAL A 74 24.70 0.03 -24.46
N ASP A 75 25.55 -0.76 -23.82
CA ASP A 75 25.12 -1.70 -22.79
C ASP A 75 25.08 -0.99 -21.43
N VAL A 76 24.13 -1.37 -20.59
CA VAL A 76 23.95 -0.78 -19.26
C VAL A 76 24.14 -1.87 -18.21
N GLU A 77 25.02 -1.60 -17.25
CA GLU A 77 25.25 -2.47 -16.10
C GLU A 77 24.95 -1.73 -14.80
N VAL A 78 24.19 -2.37 -13.90
CA VAL A 78 23.93 -1.86 -12.56
C VAL A 78 24.96 -2.47 -11.60
N LEU A 79 25.94 -1.68 -11.21
CA LEU A 79 26.97 -2.06 -10.24
C LEU A 79 26.38 -2.06 -8.83
N ASN A 80 26.83 -3.01 -8.01
CA ASN A 80 26.33 -3.27 -6.65
C ASN A 80 24.83 -3.60 -6.55
N GLY A 81 24.14 -3.82 -7.67
CA GLY A 81 22.72 -4.19 -7.70
C GLY A 81 22.47 -5.62 -7.19
N GLY A 82 23.26 -6.59 -7.63
CA GLY A 82 23.05 -7.99 -7.29
C GLY A 82 21.65 -8.46 -7.69
N ASP A 83 20.89 -9.01 -6.74
CA ASP A 83 19.49 -9.39 -6.96
C ASP A 83 18.51 -8.23 -6.65
N ASN A 84 19.00 -7.05 -6.27
CA ASN A 84 18.15 -5.93 -5.82
C ASN A 84 17.93 -4.86 -6.87
N ALA A 85 18.79 -4.78 -7.89
CA ALA A 85 18.65 -3.85 -9.00
C ALA A 85 19.36 -4.41 -10.23
N TYR A 86 18.73 -4.30 -11.38
CA TYR A 86 19.27 -4.77 -12.65
C TYR A 86 18.69 -3.97 -13.82
N PHE A 87 19.42 -3.95 -14.93
CA PHE A 87 18.94 -3.39 -16.18
C PHE A 87 18.20 -4.47 -16.98
N GLU A 88 17.00 -4.15 -17.43
CA GLU A 88 16.20 -4.97 -18.33
C GLU A 88 16.12 -4.28 -19.70
N SER A 89 16.73 -4.90 -20.70
CA SER A 89 16.71 -4.39 -22.07
C SER A 89 15.32 -4.52 -22.69
N CYS A 90 14.92 -3.50 -23.45
CA CYS A 90 13.66 -3.49 -24.21
C CYS A 90 13.58 -4.62 -25.27
N ASP A 91 14.72 -5.16 -25.71
CA ASP A 91 14.77 -6.27 -26.67
C ASP A 91 14.15 -7.56 -26.12
N ILE A 92 14.13 -7.72 -24.77
CA ILE A 92 13.60 -8.91 -24.10
C ILE A 92 12.10 -9.06 -24.37
N TRP A 93 11.37 -7.94 -24.34
CA TRP A 93 9.93 -7.90 -24.56
C TRP A 93 9.54 -7.39 -25.95
N GLY A 94 10.51 -6.87 -26.72
CA GLY A 94 10.28 -6.32 -28.05
C GLY A 94 9.51 -5.02 -28.00
N ASP A 95 9.78 -4.19 -27.00
CA ASP A 95 9.09 -2.92 -26.70
C ASP A 95 10.01 -1.70 -26.83
N CYS A 96 11.12 -1.82 -27.55
CA CYS A 96 12.03 -0.70 -27.81
C CYS A 96 11.33 0.49 -28.48
N ASP A 97 10.29 0.23 -29.28
CA ASP A 97 9.49 1.24 -29.98
C ASP A 97 8.39 1.88 -29.07
N TYR A 98 8.34 1.53 -27.77
CA TYR A 98 7.27 1.96 -26.87
C TYR A 98 7.19 3.50 -26.75
N TYR A 99 8.35 4.15 -26.69
CA TYR A 99 8.47 5.61 -26.59
C TYR A 99 8.72 6.30 -27.95
N ASP A 100 8.50 5.62 -29.09
CA ASP A 100 8.70 6.23 -30.42
C ASP A 100 7.65 7.29 -30.77
N ASN A 101 6.46 7.21 -30.17
CA ASN A 101 5.35 8.11 -30.44
C ASN A 101 4.93 8.89 -29.20
N GLU A 102 4.65 8.16 -28.11
CA GLU A 102 4.22 8.74 -26.83
C GLU A 102 5.45 8.88 -25.93
N GLY A 103 5.67 10.03 -25.30
CA GLY A 103 6.90 10.28 -24.53
C GLY A 103 8.17 10.31 -25.37
N TYR A 104 8.05 10.57 -26.67
CA TYR A 104 9.15 10.67 -27.62
C TYR A 104 10.21 11.68 -27.17
N GLN A 105 11.48 11.25 -27.24
CA GLN A 105 12.64 12.03 -26.84
C GLN A 105 13.42 12.43 -28.09
N GLU A 106 13.46 13.72 -28.42
CA GLU A 106 14.11 14.19 -29.66
C GLU A 106 15.60 13.82 -29.69
N GLY A 107 15.98 12.94 -30.64
CA GLY A 107 17.36 12.49 -30.86
C GLY A 107 17.82 11.36 -29.94
N PHE A 108 16.91 10.73 -29.21
CA PHE A 108 17.20 9.60 -28.33
C PHE A 108 16.30 8.40 -28.64
N GLN A 109 16.86 7.20 -28.52
CA GLN A 109 16.14 5.93 -28.61
C GLN A 109 16.06 5.28 -27.22
N TYR A 110 14.93 4.64 -26.92
CA TYR A 110 14.74 3.85 -25.70
C TYR A 110 15.48 2.51 -25.81
N ILE A 111 16.20 2.11 -24.75
CA ILE A 111 16.98 0.86 -24.75
C ILE A 111 16.57 -0.13 -23.65
N GLY A 112 15.72 0.30 -22.71
CA GLY A 112 15.28 -0.52 -21.60
C GLY A 112 15.12 0.28 -20.31
N GLU A 113 14.91 -0.44 -19.22
CA GLU A 113 14.60 0.12 -17.91
C GLU A 113 15.50 -0.46 -16.81
N ILE A 114 15.80 0.33 -15.79
CA ILE A 114 16.44 -0.16 -14.57
C ILE A 114 15.33 -0.51 -13.57
N ILE A 115 15.27 -1.79 -13.20
CA ILE A 115 14.31 -2.35 -12.25
C ILE A 115 14.98 -2.46 -10.88
N VAL A 116 14.28 -1.98 -9.84
CA VAL A 116 14.78 -1.96 -8.46
C VAL A 116 13.81 -2.68 -7.53
N ASP A 117 14.25 -3.80 -6.97
CA ASP A 117 13.50 -4.58 -6.00
C ASP A 117 13.66 -4.04 -4.57
N GLN A 118 14.77 -3.35 -4.28
CA GLN A 118 15.02 -2.72 -2.98
C GLN A 118 15.65 -1.34 -3.15
N SER A 119 15.05 -0.30 -2.57
CA SER A 119 15.61 1.07 -2.63
C SER A 119 17.04 1.11 -2.06
N GLY A 120 17.89 1.91 -2.70
CA GLY A 120 19.27 2.09 -2.29
C GLY A 120 20.08 2.91 -3.28
N THR A 121 21.34 3.14 -2.94
CA THR A 121 22.31 3.77 -3.84
C THR A 121 22.92 2.72 -4.74
N TYR A 122 22.79 2.91 -6.05
CA TYR A 122 23.36 2.05 -7.08
C TYR A 122 24.19 2.89 -8.04
N GLU A 123 25.18 2.25 -8.64
CA GLU A 123 26.08 2.86 -9.62
C GLU A 123 25.76 2.25 -10.99
N ILE A 124 25.49 3.10 -11.97
CA ILE A 124 25.15 2.73 -13.33
C ILE A 124 26.38 2.94 -14.19
N ASN A 125 26.84 1.86 -14.81
CA ASN A 125 27.95 1.85 -15.73
C ASN A 125 27.41 1.69 -17.17
N PHE A 126 27.81 2.62 -18.04
CA PHE A 126 27.44 2.60 -19.45
C PHE A 126 28.63 2.13 -20.29
N ILE A 127 28.43 1.06 -21.05
CA ILE A 127 29.46 0.44 -21.86
C ILE A 127 29.18 0.76 -23.32
N VAL A 128 29.96 1.69 -23.89
CA VAL A 128 29.79 2.12 -25.27
C VAL A 128 30.42 1.11 -26.23
N ASN A 129 29.59 0.54 -27.11
CA ASN A 129 30.03 -0.42 -28.12
C ASN A 129 30.43 0.31 -29.41
N GLY A 130 31.69 0.77 -29.50
CA GLY A 130 32.21 1.33 -30.75
C GLY A 130 33.44 2.22 -30.59
N ASP A 131 34.12 2.45 -31.72
CA ASP A 131 35.27 3.36 -31.81
C ASP A 131 34.77 4.75 -32.28
N GLY A 132 34.09 5.49 -31.39
CA GLY A 132 33.39 6.74 -31.74
C GLY A 132 33.45 7.81 -30.65
N GLU A 133 32.71 8.91 -30.86
CA GLU A 133 32.41 9.87 -29.78
C GLU A 133 31.51 9.20 -28.75
N GLU A 134 31.62 9.61 -27.49
CA GLU A 134 30.82 9.05 -26.40
C GLU A 134 29.39 9.61 -26.49
N PRO A 135 28.37 8.74 -26.65
CA PRO A 135 26.99 9.18 -26.80
C PRO A 135 26.46 9.84 -25.54
N THR A 136 25.44 10.68 -25.71
CA THR A 136 24.65 11.14 -24.58
C THR A 136 23.66 10.06 -24.16
N VAL A 137 23.59 9.78 -22.86
CA VAL A 137 22.59 8.89 -22.24
C VAL A 137 21.66 9.72 -21.36
N MET A 138 20.45 9.22 -21.17
CA MET A 138 19.42 9.85 -20.36
C MET A 138 18.68 8.80 -19.54
N ILE A 139 18.47 9.08 -18.26
CA ILE A 139 17.61 8.30 -17.38
C ILE A 139 16.41 9.16 -16.99
N ARG A 140 15.21 8.60 -17.11
CA ARG A 140 13.96 9.22 -16.67
C ARG A 140 13.24 8.34 -15.64
N GLU A 141 12.80 8.95 -14.55
CA GLU A 141 12.12 8.28 -13.45
C GLU A 141 10.59 8.35 -13.61
N GLU A 142 9.94 7.19 -13.62
CA GLU A 142 8.49 7.05 -13.57
C GLU A 142 8.07 6.47 -12.22
N SER A 143 7.37 7.27 -11.40
CA SER A 143 6.88 6.78 -10.10
C SER A 143 5.62 5.93 -10.25
N ILE A 144 5.74 4.63 -9.90
CA ILE A 144 4.62 3.69 -9.92
C ILE A 144 3.57 4.03 -8.83
N THR A 145 3.98 4.79 -7.79
CA THR A 145 3.08 5.22 -6.71
C THR A 145 1.88 6.03 -7.22
N GLY A 146 2.04 6.76 -8.33
CA GLY A 146 0.96 7.51 -8.96
C GLY A 146 -0.13 6.62 -9.53
N VAL A 147 0.28 5.63 -10.32
CA VAL A 147 -0.62 4.67 -10.97
C VAL A 147 -1.37 3.83 -9.93
N PHE A 148 -0.66 3.34 -8.90
CA PHE A 148 -1.30 2.64 -7.79
C PHE A 148 -2.20 3.56 -6.95
N GLY A 149 -1.84 4.84 -6.80
CA GLY A 149 -2.67 5.85 -6.14
C GLY A 149 -4.00 6.09 -6.86
N ILE A 150 -3.99 6.17 -8.19
CA ILE A 150 -5.19 6.35 -9.02
C ILE A 150 -6.07 5.10 -8.95
N LEU A 151 -5.51 3.93 -9.22
CA LEU A 151 -6.27 2.67 -9.23
C LEU A 151 -6.77 2.31 -7.83
N GLY A 152 -5.89 2.31 -6.83
CA GLY A 152 -6.24 2.04 -5.44
C GLY A 152 -7.20 3.08 -4.85
N GLY A 153 -7.01 4.35 -5.21
CA GLY A 153 -7.89 5.44 -4.82
C GLY A 153 -9.30 5.30 -5.40
N PHE A 154 -9.43 4.97 -6.69
CA PHE A 154 -10.73 4.83 -7.36
C PHE A 154 -11.55 3.67 -6.78
N PHE A 155 -10.94 2.48 -6.70
CA PHE A 155 -11.60 1.31 -6.14
C PHE A 155 -11.91 1.49 -4.64
N GLY A 156 -10.97 2.05 -3.88
CA GLY A 156 -11.16 2.31 -2.45
C GLY A 156 -12.25 3.34 -2.16
N CYS A 157 -12.39 4.39 -2.97
CA CYS A 157 -13.43 5.40 -2.82
C CYS A 157 -14.82 4.81 -3.06
N CYS A 158 -15.01 4.05 -4.14
CA CYS A 158 -16.29 3.41 -4.45
C CYS A 158 -16.71 2.41 -3.36
N LEU A 159 -15.79 1.56 -2.90
CA LEU A 159 -16.05 0.59 -1.84
C LEU A 159 -16.30 1.27 -0.48
N GLY A 160 -15.54 2.31 -0.15
CA GLY A 160 -15.72 3.11 1.06
C GLY A 160 -17.12 3.74 1.14
N ILE A 161 -17.61 4.33 0.05
CA ILE A 161 -18.95 4.93 -0.04
C ILE A 161 -20.04 3.86 0.15
N ILE A 162 -19.87 2.67 -0.42
CA ILE A 162 -20.82 1.55 -0.25
C ILE A 162 -20.87 1.10 1.22
N ILE A 163 -19.71 0.93 1.86
CA ILE A 163 -19.64 0.52 3.27
C ILE A 163 -20.24 1.60 4.18
N LEU A 164 -19.98 2.87 3.90
CA LEU A 164 -20.56 4.00 4.63
C LEU A 164 -22.08 4.10 4.48
N SER A 165 -22.61 3.89 3.27
CA SER A 165 -24.04 3.90 3.02
C SER A 165 -24.76 2.74 3.71
N ILE A 166 -24.18 1.54 3.71
CA ILE A 166 -24.69 0.39 4.49
C ILE A 166 -24.64 0.68 5.99
N GLY A 167 -23.54 1.23 6.49
CA GLY A 167 -23.39 1.64 7.90
C GLY A 167 -24.42 2.70 8.32
N LEU A 168 -24.71 3.66 7.43
CA LEU A 168 -25.73 4.69 7.63
C LEU A 168 -27.14 4.08 7.67
N ILE A 169 -27.47 3.16 6.76
CA ILE A 169 -28.75 2.45 6.78
C ILE A 169 -28.90 1.68 8.10
N PHE A 170 -27.88 0.96 8.55
CA PHE A 170 -27.92 0.29 9.85
C PHE A 170 -28.06 1.26 11.03
N ALA A 171 -27.45 2.44 10.96
CA ALA A 171 -27.60 3.47 11.98
C ALA A 171 -29.02 4.03 12.07
N LEU A 172 -29.73 4.12 10.94
CA LEU A 172 -31.11 4.60 10.87
C LEU A 172 -32.12 3.51 11.21
N VAL A 173 -31.89 2.26 10.77
CA VAL A 173 -32.81 1.13 10.95
C VAL A 173 -32.71 0.49 12.35
N LEU A 174 -31.52 0.42 12.97
CA LEU A 174 -31.34 -0.16 14.32
C LEU A 174 -31.66 0.83 15.45
N LYS A 175 -32.28 1.97 15.13
CA LYS A 175 -32.63 3.01 16.08
C LYS A 175 -33.98 2.70 16.73
N ASP A 176 -34.10 1.57 17.42
CA ASP A 176 -35.06 1.42 18.53
C ASP A 176 -34.87 0.12 19.32
N LYS A 177 -34.41 0.28 20.57
CA LYS A 177 -35.01 -0.33 21.76
C LYS A 177 -34.82 0.67 22.89
N LYS A 178 -35.82 1.53 23.14
CA LYS A 178 -35.90 2.25 24.42
C LYS A 178 -35.98 1.19 25.51
N THR A 179 -34.98 1.13 26.37
CA THR A 179 -35.05 0.39 27.63
C THR A 179 -36.22 0.97 28.40
N LEU A 180 -37.35 0.26 28.41
CA LEU A 180 -38.45 0.57 29.33
C LEU A 180 -37.86 0.52 30.75
N PRO A 181 -38.10 1.53 31.60
CA PRO A 181 -37.56 1.53 32.94
C PRO A 181 -38.04 0.27 33.68
N PRO A 182 -37.15 -0.45 34.39
CA PRO A 182 -37.56 -1.63 35.14
C PRO A 182 -38.63 -1.24 36.14
N ASN A 183 -39.74 -1.98 36.14
CA ASN A 183 -40.83 -1.84 37.10
C ASN A 183 -40.25 -1.73 38.51
N LYS A 184 -40.41 -0.57 39.17
CA LYS A 184 -40.16 -0.43 40.60
C LYS A 184 -41.21 -1.26 41.34
N VAL A 185 -40.84 -2.47 41.74
CA VAL A 185 -41.62 -3.22 42.74
C VAL A 185 -41.36 -2.55 44.08
N MET A 186 -42.36 -1.83 44.59
CA MET A 186 -42.32 -1.20 45.91
C MET A 186 -42.56 -2.29 46.96
N ILE A 187 -41.50 -2.75 47.62
CA ILE A 187 -41.64 -3.57 48.83
C ILE A 187 -42.03 -2.62 49.97
N VAL A 188 -43.28 -2.71 50.41
CA VAL A 188 -43.78 -2.03 51.62
C VAL A 188 -43.11 -2.69 52.83
N GLY A 189 -42.22 -1.94 53.48
CA GLY A 189 -41.56 -2.38 54.71
C GLY A 189 -42.55 -2.54 55.85
N ARG A 190 -42.43 -3.65 56.59
CA ARG A 190 -42.96 -3.81 57.93
C ARG A 190 -41.76 -3.91 58.87
N GLU A 191 -41.52 -2.87 59.65
CA GLU A 191 -40.58 -2.89 60.77
C GLU A 191 -41.07 -3.86 61.84
N GLU A 192 -40.16 -4.67 62.39
CA GLU A 192 -39.72 -4.57 63.80
C GLU A 192 -38.64 -5.62 64.11
N SER A 193 -37.62 -5.20 64.88
CA SER A 193 -36.83 -5.99 65.87
C SER A 193 -35.85 -7.08 65.35
N ILE A 194 -34.56 -7.20 65.73
CA ILE A 194 -33.63 -6.53 66.67
C ILE A 194 -32.17 -6.88 66.27
N THR A 195 -31.27 -5.88 66.34
CA THR A 195 -29.81 -5.86 66.64
C THR A 195 -28.74 -6.71 65.91
N PRO A 196 -27.49 -6.18 65.82
CA PRO A 196 -26.44 -6.65 64.89
C PRO A 196 -25.29 -7.42 65.58
N LEU A 197 -24.32 -7.79 64.74
CA LEU A 197 -22.98 -8.35 64.99
C LEU A 197 -22.90 -9.84 65.31
N ILE A 198 -22.15 -10.58 64.49
CA ILE A 198 -20.88 -11.22 64.87
C ILE A 198 -20.06 -11.39 63.59
N ASP A 199 -18.89 -10.75 63.58
CA ASP A 199 -17.73 -11.09 62.76
C ASP A 199 -16.89 -12.09 63.57
N ILE A 200 -16.11 -12.94 62.87
CA ILE A 200 -14.94 -13.73 63.32
C ILE A 200 -14.93 -15.15 62.71
N GLN A 201 -13.98 -15.31 61.76
CA GLN A 201 -13.04 -16.43 61.52
C GLN A 201 -13.58 -17.86 61.31
N LYS A 202 -12.84 -18.83 60.75
CA LYS A 202 -11.69 -19.02 59.83
C LYS A 202 -11.41 -20.53 59.99
N ASP A 203 -10.82 -21.17 58.97
CA ASP A 203 -10.17 -22.50 59.03
C ASP A 203 -11.14 -23.71 59.08
N ASP A 204 -10.89 -24.86 58.45
CA ASP A 204 -9.82 -25.35 57.58
C ASP A 204 -10.24 -26.75 57.08
N ASN A 205 -9.69 -27.18 55.93
CA ASN A 205 -9.42 -28.58 55.54
C ASN A 205 -10.64 -29.52 55.33
N ASN A 206 -10.67 -30.50 54.42
CA ASN A 206 -9.71 -31.09 53.49
C ASN A 206 -10.51 -32.06 52.58
N ASP A 207 -9.83 -32.64 51.59
CA ASP A 207 -10.14 -33.90 50.88
C ASP A 207 -10.81 -33.82 49.50
N ILE A 208 -9.96 -33.67 48.48
CA ILE A 208 -10.02 -34.32 47.16
C ILE A 208 -9.28 -35.69 47.38
N PRO A 209 -9.49 -36.83 46.67
CA PRO A 209 -9.50 -36.81 45.20
C PRO A 209 -10.02 -37.99 44.32
N GLN A 210 -10.12 -37.70 43.01
CA GLN A 210 -10.04 -38.55 41.77
C GLN A 210 -11.17 -39.58 41.51
N GLU A 211 -11.55 -40.01 40.29
CA GLU A 211 -10.93 -40.20 38.94
C GLU A 211 -12.03 -40.10 37.83
N ILE A 212 -11.80 -39.44 36.68
CA ILE A 212 -11.36 -39.90 35.33
C ILE A 212 -12.48 -40.48 34.42
N GLU A 213 -12.66 -39.86 33.25
CA GLU A 213 -12.77 -40.40 31.86
C GLU A 213 -13.20 -39.22 30.95
N ASP A 214 -12.30 -38.52 30.27
CA ASP A 214 -11.73 -38.77 28.92
C ASP A 214 -12.76 -39.18 27.85
N ASP A 215 -13.08 -38.26 26.93
CA ASP A 215 -12.99 -38.59 25.50
C ASP A 215 -13.04 -37.35 24.58
N SER A 216 -12.02 -37.26 23.73
CA SER A 216 -12.05 -36.76 22.35
C SER A 216 -12.21 -35.24 22.06
N ASN A 217 -11.05 -34.57 22.00
CA ASN A 217 -10.78 -33.45 21.09
C ASN A 217 -10.34 -33.99 19.71
N PRO A 218 -10.76 -33.37 18.59
CA PRO A 218 -9.86 -33.29 17.46
C PRO A 218 -9.68 -31.86 16.92
N ASP A 219 -8.41 -31.51 16.79
CA ASP A 219 -7.85 -30.34 16.10
C ASP A 219 -8.36 -30.19 14.66
N TRP A 220 -8.68 -28.95 14.25
CA TRP A 220 -9.07 -28.61 12.87
C TRP A 220 -8.17 -27.54 12.22
N TRP A 221 -6.88 -27.54 12.53
CA TRP A 221 -5.90 -26.72 11.80
C TRP A 221 -4.88 -27.62 11.07
N LYS A 222 -5.29 -28.06 9.88
CA LYS A 222 -4.46 -28.47 8.74
C LYS A 222 -5.16 -28.09 7.46
#